data_AF-A0AAU5XGX3-F1
#
_entry.id   AF-A0AAU5XGX3-F1
#
_cell.length_a   1.000
_cell.length_b   1.000
_cell.length_c   1.000
_cell.angle_alpha   90.00
_cell.angle_beta   90.00
_cell.angle_gamma   90.00
#
_symmetry.space_group_name_H-M   'P 1'
#
loop_
_entity.id
_entity.type
_entity.pdbx_description
1 polymer ?
#
loop_
_entity_poly.entity_id
_entity_poly.type
_entity_poly.pdbx_seq_one_letter_code
_entity_poly.pdbx_strand_id
1 'polypeptide(L)'
;MTETITAPEITAGTWRIDPDHSEITFSVRHMMTTVRGVFTEFTGRIDIADDVFASTAGVEVVIASIDTRNAERDELIRSSQILDAANHPAMTFTATAVAPARTGRRARHPRYTVDGDLTIRGVTRPVSLLTEFHGAGTDQRGGLRAGFTASTRISRSDYGIEFNIPLQGDRLMLGDEIEIGLEIQAVHGA
;
A
#
# COMPACT_ATOMS: atom_id res chain seq x y z
N MET A 1 -12.97 27.70 15.43
CA MET A 1 -13.06 26.40 16.12
C MET A 1 -11.90 25.56 15.62
N THR A 2 -10.89 25.39 16.45
CA THR A 2 -9.81 24.40 16.24
C THR A 2 -10.39 23.02 16.51
N GLU A 3 -10.40 22.15 15.51
CA GLU A 3 -10.75 20.74 15.71
C GLU A 3 -9.65 20.10 16.57
N THR A 4 -10.02 19.65 17.77
CA THR A 4 -9.14 18.82 18.61
C THR A 4 -8.96 17.49 17.90
N ILE A 5 -7.74 17.20 17.45
CA ILE A 5 -7.40 15.92 16.85
C ILE A 5 -7.20 14.92 17.98
N THR A 6 -8.18 14.06 18.22
CA THR A 6 -8.07 12.97 19.19
C THR A 6 -7.23 11.85 18.58
N ALA A 7 -6.23 11.36 19.33
CA ALA A 7 -5.44 10.19 18.94
C ALA A 7 -6.35 8.95 18.76
N PRO A 8 -6.01 8.02 17.85
CA PRO A 8 -6.81 6.81 17.66
C PRO A 8 -6.73 5.93 18.91
N GLU A 9 -7.86 5.34 19.30
CA GLU A 9 -7.91 4.34 20.37
C GLU A 9 -7.36 3.00 19.84
N ILE A 10 -6.04 2.89 19.81
CA ILE A 10 -5.31 1.68 19.43
C ILE A 10 -4.25 1.37 20.49
N THR A 11 -4.17 0.11 20.89
CA THR A 11 -3.20 -0.34 21.89
C THR A 11 -1.78 -0.22 21.37
N ALA A 12 -0.89 0.42 22.13
CA ALA A 12 0.52 0.47 21.84
C ALA A 12 1.16 -0.92 21.79
N GLY A 13 2.25 -1.04 21.04
CA GLY A 13 2.98 -2.28 20.81
C GLY A 13 2.93 -2.75 19.37
N THR A 14 3.37 -3.98 19.17
CA THR A 14 3.55 -4.56 17.84
C THR A 14 2.27 -5.22 17.34
N TRP A 15 1.89 -4.87 16.12
CA TRP A 15 0.81 -5.45 15.35
C TRP A 15 1.38 -6.11 14.09
N ARG A 16 0.95 -7.33 13.76
CA ARG A 16 1.31 -8.00 12.51
C ARG A 16 0.14 -7.96 11.55
N ILE A 17 0.42 -7.62 10.29
CA ILE A 17 -0.58 -7.69 9.22
C ILE A 17 -1.00 -9.15 9.07
N ASP A 18 -2.32 -9.36 8.99
CA ASP A 18 -2.96 -10.65 8.75
C ASP A 18 -3.24 -10.77 7.25
N PRO A 19 -2.44 -11.55 6.49
CA PRO A 19 -2.57 -11.62 5.04
C PRO A 19 -3.90 -12.21 4.58
N ASP A 20 -4.53 -13.08 5.40
CA ASP A 20 -5.80 -13.73 5.05
C ASP A 20 -6.99 -12.76 5.07
N HIS A 21 -6.82 -11.61 5.72
CA HIS A 21 -7.85 -10.57 5.87
C HIS A 21 -7.35 -9.20 5.40
N SER A 22 -6.35 -9.21 4.53
CA SER A 22 -5.77 -8.00 3.97
C SER A 22 -5.66 -8.13 2.45
N GLU A 23 -5.64 -7.00 1.74
CA GLU A 23 -5.48 -6.93 0.30
C GLU A 23 -4.57 -5.78 -0.09
N ILE A 24 -3.64 -6.05 -1.02
CA ILE A 24 -2.81 -5.05 -1.70
C ILE A 24 -3.21 -5.04 -3.16
N THR A 25 -3.80 -3.94 -3.60
CA THR A 25 -4.31 -3.76 -4.96
C THR A 25 -3.52 -2.68 -5.70
N PHE A 26 -3.47 -2.81 -7.02
CA PHE A 26 -3.03 -1.74 -7.89
C PHE A 26 -3.94 -1.60 -9.11
N SER A 27 -3.93 -0.42 -9.71
CA SER A 27 -4.56 -0.20 -11.00
C SER A 27 -3.78 0.76 -11.89
N VAL A 28 -3.83 0.51 -13.19
CA VAL A 28 -3.18 1.34 -14.21
C VAL A 28 -4.14 1.55 -15.38
N ARG A 29 -4.14 2.76 -15.92
CA ARG A 29 -4.94 3.06 -17.10
C ARG A 29 -4.34 2.39 -18.34
N HIS A 30 -5.18 1.67 -19.07
CA HIS A 30 -4.86 1.02 -20.34
C HIS A 30 -5.81 1.56 -21.42
N MET A 31 -5.40 2.63 -22.08
CA MET A 31 -6.24 3.38 -23.03
C MET A 31 -7.62 3.78 -22.43
N MET A 32 -8.71 3.19 -22.95
CA MET A 32 -10.09 3.44 -22.51
C MET A 32 -10.51 2.59 -21.30
N THR A 33 -9.69 1.63 -20.87
CA THR A 33 -9.97 0.71 -19.76
C THR A 33 -8.93 0.85 -18.64
N THR A 34 -9.13 0.08 -17.56
CA THR A 34 -8.22 0.03 -16.42
C THR A 34 -7.85 -1.43 -16.18
N VAL A 35 -6.54 -1.70 -16.16
CA VAL A 35 -6.01 -2.97 -15.67
C VAL A 35 -5.95 -2.89 -14.15
N ARG A 36 -6.41 -3.95 -13.48
CA ARG A 36 -6.34 -4.11 -12.03
C ARG A 36 -5.58 -5.38 -11.71
N GLY A 37 -4.86 -5.37 -10.61
CA GLY A 37 -4.24 -6.57 -10.08
C GLY A 37 -4.05 -6.47 -8.58
N VAL A 38 -3.63 -7.59 -8.01
CA VAL A 38 -3.33 -7.75 -6.60
C VAL A 38 -1.97 -8.39 -6.41
N PHE A 39 -1.41 -8.25 -5.22
CA PHE A 39 -0.31 -9.10 -4.75
C PHE A 39 -0.84 -10.01 -3.64
N THR A 40 -0.77 -11.33 -3.85
CA THR A 40 -1.35 -12.32 -2.93
C THR A 40 -0.42 -12.77 -1.80
N GLU A 41 0.86 -12.41 -1.84
CA GLU A 41 1.83 -12.75 -0.81
C GLU A 41 2.55 -11.50 -0.32
N PHE A 42 2.33 -11.17 0.95
CA PHE A 42 2.96 -10.05 1.63
C PHE A 42 3.03 -10.31 3.13
N THR A 43 3.92 -9.61 3.80
CA THR A 43 3.99 -9.55 5.26
C THR A 43 4.13 -8.11 5.69
N GLY A 44 3.76 -7.83 6.94
CA GLY A 44 4.03 -6.52 7.49
C GLY A 44 3.86 -6.43 8.99
N ARG A 45 4.46 -5.38 9.54
CA ARG A 45 4.52 -5.07 10.96
C ARG A 45 4.21 -3.60 11.14
N ILE A 46 3.39 -3.30 12.13
CA ILE A 46 3.05 -1.93 12.55
C ILE A 46 3.41 -1.84 14.03
N ASP A 47 4.33 -0.96 14.39
CA ASP A 47 4.70 -0.69 15.77
C ASP A 47 4.02 0.62 16.19
N ILE A 48 2.97 0.48 16.99
CA ILE A 48 2.21 1.60 17.52
C ILE A 48 2.90 2.09 18.80
N ALA A 49 3.31 3.35 18.81
CA ALA A 49 3.87 4.00 19.99
C ALA A 49 2.77 4.61 20.88
N ASP A 50 3.09 4.93 22.14
CA ASP A 50 2.17 5.64 23.04
C ASP A 50 1.72 6.99 22.45
N ASP A 51 2.66 7.70 21.82
CA ASP A 51 2.34 8.75 20.86
C ASP A 51 2.19 8.13 19.47
N VAL A 52 0.96 8.06 18.97
CA VAL A 52 0.69 7.45 17.65
C VAL A 52 1.50 8.08 16.52
N PHE A 53 1.87 9.37 16.64
CA PHE A 53 2.63 10.05 15.59
C PHE A 53 4.10 9.62 15.52
N ALA A 54 4.58 8.91 16.55
CA ALA A 54 5.89 8.26 16.58
C ALA A 54 5.86 6.79 16.13
N SER A 55 4.71 6.30 15.64
CA SER A 55 4.56 4.91 15.18
C SER A 55 5.30 4.64 13.88
N THR A 56 5.70 3.39 13.67
CA THR A 56 6.38 2.94 12.45
C THR A 56 5.66 1.76 11.82
N ALA A 57 5.89 1.52 10.53
CA ALA A 57 5.39 0.35 9.83
C ALA A 57 6.39 -0.13 8.78
N GLY A 58 6.43 -1.44 8.56
CA GLY A 58 7.22 -2.09 7.52
C GLY A 58 6.36 -3.11 6.79
N VAL A 59 6.41 -3.10 5.45
CA VAL A 59 5.69 -4.05 4.60
C VAL A 59 6.66 -4.60 3.56
N GLU A 60 6.59 -5.91 3.33
CA GLU A 60 7.29 -6.61 2.26
C GLU A 60 6.27 -7.34 1.39
N VAL A 61 6.35 -7.14 0.08
CA VAL A 61 5.44 -7.72 -0.91
C VAL A 61 6.24 -8.56 -1.88
N VAL A 62 5.85 -9.82 -2.09
CA VAL A 62 6.52 -10.73 -3.02
C VAL A 62 6.08 -10.42 -4.45
N ILE A 63 7.01 -10.05 -5.33
CA ILE A 63 6.68 -9.66 -6.71
C ILE A 63 6.05 -10.80 -7.51
N ALA A 64 6.53 -12.03 -7.28
CA ALA A 64 6.03 -13.20 -7.98
C ALA A 64 4.55 -13.47 -7.73
N SER A 65 3.97 -12.98 -6.62
CA SER A 65 2.57 -13.19 -6.25
C SER A 65 1.59 -12.25 -6.95
N ILE A 66 2.03 -11.53 -7.98
CA ILE A 66 1.15 -10.67 -8.76
C ILE A 66 0.09 -11.48 -9.50
N ASP A 67 -1.15 -11.00 -9.47
CA ASP A 67 -2.29 -11.59 -10.20
C ASP A 67 -3.14 -10.47 -10.84
N THR A 68 -3.15 -10.42 -12.18
CA THR A 68 -4.04 -9.55 -12.97
C THR A 68 -5.17 -10.32 -13.66
N ARG A 69 -5.36 -11.58 -13.26
CA ARG A 69 -6.25 -12.60 -13.85
C ARG A 69 -5.91 -12.90 -15.31
N ASN A 70 -4.65 -12.73 -15.68
CA ASN A 70 -4.13 -13.00 -17.01
C ASN A 70 -2.68 -13.48 -16.91
N ALA A 71 -2.47 -14.79 -17.08
CA ALA A 71 -1.17 -15.43 -16.86
C ALA A 71 -0.05 -14.86 -17.74
N GLU A 72 -0.32 -14.56 -19.02
CA GLU A 72 0.67 -13.97 -19.94
C GLU A 72 1.09 -12.56 -19.50
N ARG A 73 0.12 -11.76 -19.04
CA ARG A 73 0.40 -10.42 -18.51
C ARG A 73 1.18 -10.50 -17.20
N ASP A 74 0.83 -11.43 -16.33
CA ASP A 74 1.53 -11.62 -15.06
C ASP A 74 2.98 -12.05 -15.28
N GLU A 75 3.23 -12.92 -16.27
CA GLU A 75 4.59 -13.29 -16.70
C GLU A 75 5.37 -12.07 -17.23
N LEU A 76 4.74 -11.24 -18.08
CA LEU A 76 5.35 -10.00 -18.57
C LEU A 76 5.68 -9.02 -17.42
N ILE A 77 4.78 -8.85 -16.44
CA ILE A 77 5.01 -7.94 -15.31
C ILE A 77 6.15 -8.43 -14.43
N ARG A 78 6.28 -9.75 -14.20
CA ARG A 78 7.41 -10.33 -13.45
C ARG A 78 8.74 -10.24 -14.20
N SER A 79 8.72 -10.09 -15.52
CA SER A 79 9.93 -10.08 -16.35
C SER A 79 10.86 -8.88 -16.05
N SER A 80 12.10 -8.98 -16.52
CA SER A 80 13.11 -7.91 -16.40
C SER A 80 12.75 -6.61 -17.13
N GLN A 81 11.71 -6.61 -17.96
CA GLN A 81 11.20 -5.41 -18.63
C GLN A 81 10.37 -4.52 -17.70
N ILE A 82 9.77 -5.09 -16.64
CA ILE A 82 8.86 -4.38 -15.74
C ILE A 82 9.37 -4.44 -14.29
N LEU A 83 9.02 -5.47 -13.52
CA LEU A 83 9.39 -5.55 -12.09
C LEU A 83 10.69 -6.31 -11.83
N ASP A 84 11.16 -7.10 -12.80
CA ASP A 84 12.38 -7.91 -12.69
C ASP A 84 12.41 -8.78 -11.42
N ALA A 85 11.37 -9.60 -11.25
CA ALA A 85 11.15 -10.41 -10.04
C ALA A 85 12.31 -11.36 -9.72
N ALA A 86 13.11 -11.75 -10.73
CA ALA A 86 14.25 -12.64 -10.55
C ALA A 86 15.41 -11.96 -9.79
N ASN A 87 15.64 -10.67 -10.04
CA ASN A 87 16.71 -9.91 -9.38
C ASN A 87 16.18 -9.05 -8.21
N HIS A 88 14.89 -8.72 -8.24
CA HIS A 88 14.19 -7.91 -7.25
C HIS A 88 12.92 -8.64 -6.78
N PRO A 89 13.06 -9.68 -5.93
CA PRO A 89 11.94 -10.56 -5.58
C PRO A 89 10.89 -9.89 -4.70
N ALA A 90 11.22 -8.76 -4.07
CA ALA A 90 10.34 -8.05 -3.15
C ALA A 90 10.27 -6.54 -3.43
N MET A 91 9.08 -5.97 -3.19
CA MET A 91 8.88 -4.53 -2.95
C MET A 91 8.78 -4.30 -1.44
N THR A 92 9.35 -3.19 -0.97
CA THR A 92 9.31 -2.85 0.46
C THR A 92 8.79 -1.44 0.69
N PHE A 93 8.04 -1.26 1.77
CA PHE A 93 7.62 0.04 2.27
C PHE A 93 8.07 0.17 3.73
N THR A 94 8.71 1.29 4.07
CA THR A 94 9.08 1.62 5.46
C THR A 94 8.54 3.00 5.81
N ALA A 95 7.67 3.08 6.81
CA ALA A 95 7.11 4.35 7.27
C ALA A 95 8.19 5.20 7.97
N THR A 96 8.19 6.49 7.69
CA THR A 96 9.13 7.48 8.21
C THR A 96 8.44 8.56 9.06
N ALA A 97 7.14 8.83 8.82
CA ALA A 97 6.35 9.73 9.64
C ALA A 97 4.86 9.42 9.60
N VAL A 98 4.16 9.73 10.69
CA VAL A 98 2.70 9.70 10.77
C VAL A 98 2.20 11.08 11.15
N ALA A 99 1.27 11.62 10.38
CA ALA A 99 0.68 12.94 10.62
C ALA A 99 -0.85 12.88 10.50
N PRO A 100 -1.61 13.73 11.19
CA PRO A 100 -3.03 13.81 10.97
C PRO A 100 -3.35 14.39 9.58
N ALA A 101 -4.29 13.77 8.88
CA ALA A 101 -4.78 14.27 7.60
C ALA A 101 -6.08 15.05 7.77
N ARG A 102 -6.34 16.02 6.88
CA ARG A 102 -7.60 16.76 6.89
C ARG A 102 -8.77 15.81 6.64
N THR A 103 -9.61 15.63 7.66
CA THR A 103 -10.89 14.96 7.53
C THR A 103 -11.94 15.95 7.05
N GLY A 104 -12.60 15.66 5.92
CA GLY A 104 -13.79 16.42 5.53
C GLY A 104 -14.89 16.25 6.59
N ARG A 105 -15.82 17.19 6.70
CA ARG A 105 -16.95 17.14 7.67
C ARG A 105 -17.84 15.88 7.59
N ARG A 106 -17.66 15.05 6.55
CA ARG A 106 -18.39 13.80 6.31
C ARG A 106 -17.53 12.55 6.52
N ALA A 107 -16.26 12.70 6.90
CA ALA A 107 -15.41 11.56 7.20
C ALA A 107 -16.00 10.81 8.41
N ARG A 108 -16.13 9.49 8.27
CA ARG A 108 -16.68 8.62 9.31
C ARG A 108 -15.62 8.16 10.31
N HIS A 109 -14.36 8.22 9.89
CA HIS A 109 -13.21 7.73 10.63
C HIS A 109 -12.06 8.74 10.58
N PRO A 110 -11.15 8.73 11.58
CA PRO A 110 -9.96 9.56 11.56
C PRO A 110 -9.04 9.17 10.40
N ARG A 111 -8.38 10.18 9.82
CA ARG A 111 -7.46 10.00 8.70
C ARG A 111 -6.07 10.50 9.07
N TYR A 112 -5.09 9.81 8.53
CA TYR A 112 -3.66 10.08 8.73
C TYR A 112 -2.96 10.06 7.39
N THR A 113 -1.89 10.83 7.29
CA THR A 113 -0.88 10.65 6.27
C THR A 113 0.23 9.81 6.89
N VAL A 114 0.56 8.69 6.24
CA VAL A 114 1.71 7.86 6.59
C VAL A 114 2.73 8.05 5.48
N ASP A 115 3.77 8.84 5.77
CA ASP A 115 4.90 9.03 4.86
C ASP A 115 5.86 7.86 5.03
N GLY A 116 6.47 7.43 3.93
CA GLY A 116 7.43 6.35 3.96
C GLY A 116 8.21 6.18 2.66
N ASP A 117 9.22 5.34 2.73
CA ASP A 117 10.08 5.00 1.61
C ASP A 117 9.58 3.72 0.95
N LEU A 118 9.18 3.82 -0.32
CA LEU A 118 8.77 2.70 -1.16
C LEU A 118 9.94 2.33 -2.07
N THR A 119 10.35 1.06 -2.02
CA THR A 119 11.39 0.51 -2.88
C THR A 119 10.78 -0.47 -3.88
N ILE A 120 10.94 -0.17 -5.17
CA ILE A 120 10.53 -1.03 -6.28
C ILE A 120 11.72 -1.17 -7.22
N ARG A 121 12.07 -2.41 -7.58
CA ARG A 121 13.18 -2.71 -8.50
C ARG A 121 14.51 -2.03 -8.08
N GLY A 122 14.77 -2.01 -6.77
CA GLY A 122 15.97 -1.40 -6.19
C GLY A 122 16.00 0.14 -6.19
N VAL A 123 14.94 0.81 -6.67
CA VAL A 123 14.82 2.27 -6.62
C VAL A 123 13.90 2.65 -5.46
N THR A 124 14.38 3.51 -4.57
CA THR A 124 13.62 3.99 -3.40
C THR A 124 13.10 5.41 -3.66
N ARG A 125 11.81 5.63 -3.40
CA ARG A 125 11.16 6.95 -3.48
C ARG A 125 10.29 7.20 -2.25
N PRO A 126 10.22 8.46 -1.76
CA PRO A 126 9.26 8.82 -0.73
C PRO A 126 7.84 8.80 -1.31
N VAL A 127 6.89 8.21 -0.59
CA VAL A 127 5.47 8.20 -0.90
C VAL A 127 4.65 8.51 0.35
N SER A 128 3.47 9.10 0.15
CA SER A 128 2.52 9.38 1.23
C SER A 128 1.28 8.51 1.05
N LEU A 129 0.97 7.70 2.05
CA LEU A 129 -0.26 6.91 2.11
C LEU A 129 -1.34 7.71 2.83
N LEU A 130 -2.45 8.00 2.16
CA LEU A 130 -3.65 8.49 2.83
C LEU A 130 -4.35 7.31 3.50
N THR A 131 -4.29 7.28 4.82
CA THR A 131 -4.72 6.16 5.66
C THR A 131 -5.96 6.54 6.47
N GLU A 132 -6.97 5.67 6.51
CA GLU A 132 -8.17 5.80 7.33
C GLU A 132 -8.20 4.65 8.34
N PHE A 133 -8.35 4.98 9.62
CA PHE A 133 -8.38 4.00 10.71
C PHE A 133 -9.82 3.62 11.05
N HIS A 134 -10.19 2.37 10.82
CA HIS A 134 -11.56 1.90 11.01
C HIS A 134 -11.90 1.53 12.46
N GLY A 135 -10.90 1.46 13.34
CA GLY A 135 -11.05 1.09 14.73
C GLY A 135 -10.26 -0.16 15.11
N ALA A 136 -10.22 -0.43 16.41
CA ALA A 136 -9.64 -1.64 16.98
C ALA A 136 -10.65 -2.33 17.91
N GLY A 137 -10.54 -3.65 18.05
CA GLY A 137 -11.46 -4.45 18.86
C GLY A 137 -10.96 -5.86 19.12
N THR A 138 -11.63 -6.57 20.02
CA THR A 138 -11.32 -7.98 20.33
C THR A 138 -12.10 -8.91 19.41
N ASP A 139 -11.43 -9.91 18.84
CA ASP A 139 -12.06 -10.95 18.02
C ASP A 139 -12.72 -12.05 18.88
N GLN A 140 -13.41 -12.99 18.22
CA GLN A 140 -14.09 -14.11 18.90
C GLN A 140 -13.13 -15.06 19.63
N ARG A 141 -11.82 -14.97 19.37
CA ARG A 141 -10.76 -15.80 19.97
C ARG A 141 -10.00 -15.04 21.06
N GLY A 142 -10.38 -13.80 21.37
CA GLY A 142 -9.75 -12.95 22.38
C GLY A 142 -8.53 -12.16 21.88
N GLY A 143 -8.20 -12.22 20.59
CA GLY A 143 -7.11 -11.44 20.00
C GLY A 143 -7.53 -10.01 19.67
N LEU A 144 -6.66 -9.04 19.90
CA LEU A 144 -6.90 -7.65 19.48
C LEU A 144 -6.62 -7.50 17.98
N ARG A 145 -7.56 -6.89 17.26
CA ARG A 145 -7.49 -6.59 15.82
C ARG A 145 -7.69 -5.11 15.56
N ALA A 146 -7.04 -4.59 14.52
CA ALA A 146 -7.19 -3.23 14.04
C ALA A 146 -7.37 -3.23 12.51
N GLY A 147 -8.22 -2.34 12.00
CA GLY A 147 -8.53 -2.23 10.57
C GLY A 147 -8.12 -0.87 10.00
N PHE A 148 -7.52 -0.89 8.81
CA PHE A 148 -7.07 0.31 8.09
C PHE A 148 -7.39 0.19 6.61
N THR A 149 -7.76 1.31 6.00
CA THR A 149 -7.63 1.48 4.54
C THR A 149 -6.51 2.46 4.27
N ALA A 150 -5.75 2.24 3.21
CA ALA A 150 -4.77 3.21 2.76
C ALA A 150 -4.70 3.27 1.23
N SER A 151 -4.33 4.42 0.70
CA SER A 151 -4.18 4.61 -0.74
C SER A 151 -3.08 5.59 -1.07
N THR A 152 -2.48 5.42 -2.23
CA THR A 152 -1.52 6.37 -2.81
C THR A 152 -1.49 6.26 -4.32
N ARG A 153 -0.77 7.18 -4.95
CA ARG A 153 -0.48 7.16 -6.38
C ARG A 153 1.01 7.34 -6.59
N ILE A 154 1.57 6.54 -7.48
CA ILE A 154 2.98 6.61 -7.86
C ILE A 154 3.10 6.72 -9.37
N SER A 155 4.22 7.24 -9.85
CA SER A 155 4.62 7.11 -11.25
C SER A 155 5.53 5.90 -11.40
N ARG A 156 5.30 5.07 -12.41
CA ARG A 156 6.18 3.92 -12.70
C ARG A 156 7.52 4.36 -13.32
N SER A 157 7.56 5.49 -14.04
CA SER A 157 8.80 6.06 -14.57
C SER A 157 9.74 6.54 -13.45
N ASP A 158 9.22 6.96 -12.29
CA ASP A 158 10.04 7.29 -11.12
C ASP A 158 10.91 6.12 -10.61
N TYR A 159 10.51 4.88 -10.93
CA TYR A 159 11.22 3.63 -10.61
C TYR A 159 11.95 3.03 -11.83
N GLY A 160 12.08 3.77 -12.93
CA GLY A 160 12.75 3.32 -14.15
C GLY A 160 11.98 2.27 -14.95
N ILE A 161 10.66 2.17 -14.74
CA ILE A 161 9.78 1.25 -15.46
C ILE A 161 9.18 1.99 -16.66
N GLU A 162 9.93 2.02 -17.77
CA GLU A 162 9.56 2.76 -19.00
C GLU A 162 8.77 1.92 -20.01
N PHE A 163 8.46 0.66 -19.71
CA PHE A 163 7.80 -0.25 -20.65
C PHE A 163 6.52 0.36 -21.24
N ASN A 164 6.40 0.38 -22.56
CA ASN A 164 5.17 0.74 -23.25
C ASN A 164 5.16 0.10 -24.63
N ILE A 165 3.97 -0.16 -25.15
CA ILE A 165 3.79 -0.56 -26.54
C ILE A 165 3.41 0.70 -27.31
N PRO A 166 4.23 1.16 -28.28
CA PRO A 166 3.92 2.36 -29.05
C PRO A 166 2.60 2.20 -29.81
N LEU A 167 1.75 3.22 -29.76
CA LEU A 167 0.62 3.36 -30.67
C LEU A 167 1.01 4.30 -31.82
N GLN A 168 0.17 4.41 -32.86
CA GLN A 168 0.37 5.45 -33.87
C GLN A 168 0.30 6.85 -33.23
N GLY A 169 1.32 7.68 -33.51
CA GLY A 169 1.49 9.01 -32.93
C GLY A 169 2.03 8.97 -31.49
N ASP A 170 1.88 10.07 -30.75
CA ASP A 170 2.41 10.22 -29.38
C ASP A 170 1.52 9.57 -28.29
N ARG A 171 0.72 8.57 -28.65
CA ARG A 171 -0.21 7.92 -27.72
C ARG A 171 0.47 6.73 -27.03
N LEU A 172 0.39 6.71 -25.70
CA LEU A 172 0.83 5.59 -24.88
C LEU A 172 -0.31 4.58 -24.66
N MET A 173 0.01 3.29 -24.67
CA MET A 173 -0.95 2.24 -24.34
C MET A 173 -1.21 2.17 -22.83
N LEU A 174 -0.14 2.26 -22.04
CA LEU A 174 -0.18 2.26 -20.58
C LEU A 174 0.07 3.65 -20.01
N GLY A 175 -0.77 4.06 -19.07
CA GLY A 175 -0.54 5.25 -18.24
C GLY A 175 0.72 5.11 -17.38
N ASP A 176 1.25 6.24 -16.94
CA ASP A 176 2.42 6.30 -16.06
C ASP A 176 2.03 6.22 -14.56
N GLU A 177 0.87 6.77 -14.21
CA GLU A 177 0.33 6.72 -12.86
C GLU A 177 -0.21 5.32 -12.52
N ILE A 178 0.19 4.81 -11.37
CA ILE A 178 -0.32 3.60 -10.72
C ILE A 178 -1.07 4.04 -9.46
N GLU A 179 -2.34 3.67 -9.38
CA GLU A 179 -3.10 3.80 -8.13
C GLU A 179 -2.86 2.56 -7.27
N ILE A 180 -2.53 2.75 -6.00
CA ILE A 180 -2.32 1.67 -5.02
C ILE A 180 -3.40 1.79 -3.94
N GLY A 181 -4.03 0.67 -3.62
CA GLY A 181 -5.03 0.56 -2.57
C GLY A 181 -4.70 -0.57 -1.60
N LEU A 182 -4.91 -0.32 -0.31
CA LEU A 182 -4.63 -1.24 0.78
C LEU A 182 -5.88 -1.37 1.64
N GLU A 183 -6.28 -2.62 1.91
CA GLU A 183 -7.25 -3.00 2.93
C GLU A 183 -6.48 -3.86 3.92
N ILE A 184 -6.26 -3.38 5.15
CA ILE A 184 -5.33 -4.02 6.10
C ILE A 184 -6.06 -4.35 7.39
N GLN A 185 -5.97 -5.62 7.79
CA GLN A 185 -6.24 -6.04 9.15
C GLN A 185 -4.92 -6.43 9.83
N ALA A 186 -4.71 -5.97 11.06
CA ALA A 186 -3.54 -6.34 11.86
C ALA A 186 -3.95 -6.93 13.21
N VAL A 187 -3.11 -7.82 13.74
CA VAL A 187 -3.30 -8.53 15.01
C VAL A 187 -2.21 -8.11 16.00
N HIS A 188 -2.60 -7.71 17.21
CA HIS A 188 -1.67 -7.29 18.26
C HIS A 188 -0.97 -8.48 18.92
N GLY A 189 0.31 -8.33 19.24
CA GLY A 189 1.05 -9.27 20.08
C GLY A 189 1.30 -10.65 19.46
N ALA A 190 1.03 -10.80 18.16
CA ALA A 190 1.37 -12.00 17.39
C ALA A 190 2.89 -12.17 17.31
#